data_AF-A0A8H5H8Q9-F1
#
_entry.id   AF-A0A8H5H8Q9-F1
#
_cell.length_a   1.000
_cell.length_b   1.000
_cell.length_c   1.000
_cell.angle_alpha   90.00
_cell.angle_beta   90.00
_cell.angle_gamma   90.00
#
_symmetry.space_group_name_H-M   'P 1'
#
loop_
_entity.id
_entity.type
_entity.pdbx_description
1 polymer ?
#
loop_
_entity_poly.entity_id
_entity_poly.type
_entity_poly.pdbx_seq_one_letter_code
_entity_poly.pdbx_strand_id
1 'polypeptide(L)'
;MVQGPIQGILVHGFGIDNIFNGTFYTIKPLQSSKKNTQGGAYIALERLESTYKSCNYVANICVYASQDAKQPIAVVIPHEVNLRHGLEKDSVVLKECNAIGKKNGFKPMEILQGRGGAVILTPEEWTPENGLVTAAQKIQRAKIKEVFADEIKNAYKDG
;
A
#
# COMPACT_ATOMS: atom_id res chain seq x y z
N MET A 1 11.37 12.40 -18.72
CA MET A 1 12.60 11.98 -18.01
C MET A 1 12.18 11.31 -16.71
N VAL A 2 12.40 10.01 -16.65
CA VAL A 2 12.00 9.10 -15.56
C VAL A 2 13.05 9.23 -14.45
N GLN A 3 12.66 9.63 -13.24
CA GLN A 3 13.49 9.47 -12.05
C GLN A 3 12.95 8.29 -11.25
N GLY A 4 13.79 7.27 -11.09
CA GLY A 4 13.51 6.04 -10.35
C GLY A 4 13.45 6.27 -8.83
N PRO A 5 13.38 5.18 -8.03
CA PRO A 5 13.24 5.27 -6.58
C PRO A 5 14.40 6.06 -5.97
N ILE A 6 14.10 7.22 -5.38
CA ILE A 6 15.07 7.97 -4.58
C ILE A 6 15.24 7.29 -3.22
N GLN A 7 16.34 6.57 -3.05
CA GLN A 7 16.84 6.17 -1.72
C GLN A 7 17.32 7.44 -1.01
N GLY A 8 16.42 8.10 -0.28
CA GLY A 8 16.79 9.20 0.61
C GLY A 8 17.38 8.67 1.91
N ILE A 9 18.70 8.74 2.06
CA ILE A 9 19.34 8.65 3.38
C ILE A 9 19.16 10.00 4.05
N LEU A 10 18.36 10.06 5.12
CA LEU A 10 18.34 11.20 6.04
C LEU A 10 19.24 10.85 7.23
N VAL A 11 20.49 11.31 7.19
CA VAL A 11 21.41 11.28 8.34
C VAL A 11 21.32 12.61 9.07
N HIS A 12 20.75 12.64 10.27
CA HIS A 12 21.01 13.70 11.24
C HIS A 12 21.08 13.11 12.65
N GLY A 13 22.30 13.12 13.20
CA GLY A 13 22.71 13.07 14.61
C GLY A 13 21.87 12.33 15.66
N PHE A 14 22.54 11.37 16.31
CA PHE A 14 22.15 10.58 17.50
C PHE A 14 21.36 9.29 17.23
N GLY A 15 21.94 8.15 17.64
CA GLY A 15 21.29 6.85 17.69
C GLY A 15 21.49 6.00 16.44
N ILE A 16 22.13 4.84 16.61
CA ILE A 16 22.14 3.76 15.63
C ILE A 16 20.74 3.11 15.59
N ASP A 17 19.78 3.76 14.94
CA ASP A 17 18.49 3.17 14.64
C ASP A 17 18.47 2.71 13.18
N ASN A 18 18.41 1.39 13.02
CA ASN A 18 18.02 0.61 11.85
C ASN A 18 17.90 1.34 10.50
N ILE A 19 18.69 0.89 9.52
CA ILE A 19 18.62 1.28 8.11
C ILE A 19 17.18 1.10 7.60
N PHE A 20 16.43 2.20 7.61
CA PHE A 20 15.03 2.28 7.21
C PHE A 20 14.97 2.27 5.68
N ASN A 21 14.80 1.07 5.11
CA ASN A 21 14.57 0.87 3.68
C ASN A 21 13.11 1.27 3.33
N GLY A 22 12.75 2.54 3.55
CA GLY A 22 11.41 3.08 3.35
C GLY A 22 11.28 3.72 1.98
N THR A 23 10.52 3.09 1.08
CA THR A 23 10.19 3.66 -0.23
C THR A 23 9.05 4.67 -0.08
N PHE A 24 9.35 5.96 -0.24
CA PHE A 24 8.34 7.02 -0.30
C PHE A 24 7.86 7.20 -1.73
N TYR A 25 6.54 7.27 -1.94
CA TYR A 25 5.95 7.54 -3.25
C TYR A 25 5.42 8.98 -3.30
N THR A 26 5.82 9.72 -4.34
CA THR A 26 5.26 11.03 -4.65
C THR A 26 4.07 10.86 -5.59
N ILE A 27 2.87 11.20 -5.13
CA ILE A 27 1.69 11.33 -6.01
C ILE A 27 1.65 12.77 -6.50
N LYS A 28 1.67 12.98 -7.83
CA LYS A 28 1.49 14.32 -8.40
C LYS A 28 -0.01 14.66 -8.40
N PRO A 29 -0.43 15.85 -7.91
CA PRO A 29 -1.77 16.33 -8.20
C PRO A 29 -1.93 16.51 -9.72
N LEU A 30 -3.02 16.00 -10.28
CA LEU A 30 -3.34 16.12 -11.72
C LEU A 30 -3.34 17.60 -12.12
N GLN A 31 -2.42 17.96 -13.02
CA GLN A 31 -2.26 19.34 -13.46
C GLN A 31 -3.36 19.73 -14.44
N SER A 32 -4.27 20.60 -14.00
CA SER A 32 -4.69 21.71 -14.83
C SER A 32 -4.49 23.01 -14.05
N SER A 33 -3.66 23.87 -14.62
CA SER A 33 -3.34 25.25 -14.22
C SER A 33 -2.37 25.50 -13.04
N LYS A 34 -1.18 26.00 -13.42
CA LYS A 34 -0.30 26.96 -12.74
C LYS A 34 -0.53 27.22 -11.23
N LYS A 35 0.41 26.77 -10.39
CA LYS A 35 1.25 27.66 -9.55
C LYS A 35 2.29 26.83 -8.79
N ASN A 36 3.49 27.40 -8.74
CA ASN A 36 4.62 26.94 -7.95
C ASN A 36 4.22 26.78 -6.47
N THR A 37 4.18 25.54 -5.98
CA THR A 37 4.28 25.24 -4.55
C THR A 37 5.01 23.90 -4.46
N GLN A 38 6.25 23.97 -3.98
CA GLN A 38 7.00 22.81 -3.49
C GLN A 38 6.13 22.11 -2.43
N GLY A 39 5.62 20.92 -2.74
CA GLY A 39 4.66 20.28 -1.84
C GLY A 39 3.99 19.04 -2.44
N GLY A 40 4.77 18.15 -3.07
CA GLY A 40 4.26 16.81 -3.34
C GLY A 40 3.86 16.17 -2.01
N ALA A 41 2.62 15.71 -1.88
CA ALA A 41 2.22 14.98 -0.69
C ALA A 41 2.89 13.60 -0.72
N TYR A 42 3.83 13.39 0.20
CA TYR A 42 4.50 12.10 0.39
C TYR A 42 3.57 11.17 1.16
N ILE A 43 3.34 9.98 0.61
CA ILE A 43 2.61 8.92 1.30
C ILE A 43 3.62 7.89 1.80
N ALA A 44 3.62 7.66 3.11
CA ALA A 44 4.43 6.63 3.74
C ALA A 44 3.67 5.30 3.69
N LEU A 45 3.93 4.48 2.67
CA LEU A 45 3.23 3.21 2.48
C LEU A 45 3.36 2.26 3.68
N GLU A 46 4.51 2.25 4.35
CA GLU A 46 4.72 1.44 5.57
C GLU A 46 3.79 1.85 6.71
N ARG A 47 3.46 3.14 6.84
CA ARG A 47 2.48 3.62 7.81
C ARG A 47 1.07 3.14 7.45
N LEU A 48 0.72 3.18 6.16
CA LEU A 48 -0.56 2.69 5.67
C LEU A 48 -0.70 1.19 5.95
N GLU A 49 0.32 0.40 5.60
CA GLU A 49 0.35 -1.05 5.85
C GLU A 49 0.25 -1.38 7.33
N SER A 50 1.05 -0.72 8.19
CA SER A 50 1.01 -0.95 9.64
C SER A 50 -0.38 -0.67 10.22
N THR A 51 -1.01 0.44 9.81
CA THR A 51 -2.36 0.79 10.23
C THR A 51 -3.40 -0.20 9.70
N TYR A 52 -3.38 -0.55 8.42
CA TYR A 52 -4.35 -1.48 7.84
C TYR A 52 -4.17 -2.91 8.36
N LYS A 53 -2.95 -3.30 8.77
CA LYS A 53 -2.67 -4.57 9.45
C LYS A 53 -3.34 -4.70 10.82
N SER A 54 -3.79 -3.59 11.42
CA SER A 54 -4.63 -3.64 12.63
C SER A 54 -6.06 -4.12 12.36
N CYS A 55 -6.45 -4.32 11.10
CA CYS A 55 -7.73 -4.88 10.73
C CYS A 55 -7.79 -6.38 11.05
N ASN A 56 -8.83 -6.82 11.74
CA ASN A 56 -9.02 -8.24 12.10
C ASN A 56 -9.10 -9.18 10.88
N TYR A 57 -9.46 -8.65 9.71
CA TYR A 57 -9.54 -9.43 8.48
C TYR A 57 -8.20 -9.53 7.74
N VAL A 58 -7.18 -8.75 8.11
CA VAL A 58 -5.91 -8.63 7.39
C VAL A 58 -4.82 -9.37 8.15
N ALA A 59 -4.29 -10.45 7.57
CA ALA A 59 -3.11 -11.13 8.08
C ALA A 59 -1.83 -10.41 7.64
N ASN A 60 -1.75 -10.07 6.37
CA ASN A 60 -0.66 -9.29 5.80
C ASN A 60 -1.19 -8.36 4.70
N ILE A 61 -0.50 -7.23 4.49
CA ILE A 61 -0.93 -6.24 3.51
C ILE A 61 0.26 -5.53 2.88
N CYS A 62 0.20 -5.36 1.57
CA CYS A 62 1.15 -4.62 0.76
C CYS A 62 0.38 -3.53 0.04
N VAL A 63 0.63 -2.27 0.41
CA VAL A 63 -0.02 -1.13 -0.23
C VAL A 63 0.82 -0.71 -1.43
N TYR A 64 0.16 -0.46 -2.55
CA TYR A 64 0.78 0.02 -3.77
C TYR A 64 0.13 1.33 -4.21
N ALA A 65 0.97 2.32 -4.51
CA ALA A 65 0.53 3.59 -5.06
C ALA A 65 1.20 3.83 -6.41
N SER A 66 0.40 4.04 -7.45
CA SER A 66 0.88 4.53 -8.74
C SER A 66 0.93 6.05 -8.76
N GLN A 67 1.90 6.63 -9.49
CA GLN A 67 1.98 8.09 -9.66
C GLN A 67 0.87 8.64 -10.54
N ASP A 68 0.31 7.79 -11.41
CA ASP A 68 -0.79 8.12 -12.32
C ASP A 68 -2.16 7.94 -11.66
N ALA A 69 -2.21 7.35 -10.45
CA ALA A 69 -3.44 7.10 -9.72
C ALA A 69 -3.64 8.10 -8.58
N LYS A 70 -4.91 8.48 -8.34
CA LYS A 70 -5.29 9.40 -7.25
C LYS A 70 -5.25 8.74 -5.88
N GLN A 71 -5.44 7.42 -5.82
CA GLN A 71 -5.54 6.65 -4.59
C GLN A 71 -4.72 5.36 -4.70
N PRO A 72 -4.18 4.86 -3.58
CA PRO A 72 -3.51 3.58 -3.54
C PRO A 72 -4.49 2.40 -3.63
N ILE A 73 -3.94 1.25 -4.01
CA ILE A 73 -4.57 -0.07 -3.90
C ILE A 73 -3.78 -0.93 -2.92
N ALA A 74 -4.32 -2.07 -2.52
CA ALA A 74 -3.62 -2.98 -1.62
C ALA A 74 -3.79 -4.44 -2.03
N VAL A 75 -2.70 -5.20 -1.92
CA VAL A 75 -2.72 -6.66 -1.95
C VAL A 75 -2.78 -7.13 -0.50
N VAL A 76 -3.79 -7.92 -0.17
CA VAL A 76 -4.09 -8.35 1.19
C VAL A 76 -4.09 -9.87 1.25
N ILE A 77 -3.35 -10.42 2.19
CA ILE A 77 -3.55 -11.78 2.68
C ILE A 77 -4.56 -11.67 3.81
N PRO A 78 -5.76 -12.22 3.64
CA PRO A 78 -6.75 -12.11 4.67
C PRO A 78 -6.71 -13.28 5.67
N HIS A 79 -7.22 -13.05 6.87
CA HIS A 79 -7.44 -14.13 7.83
C HIS A 79 -8.59 -15.02 7.37
N GLU A 80 -8.28 -16.25 6.95
CA GLU A 80 -9.26 -17.23 6.47
C GLU A 80 -10.39 -17.47 7.48
N VAL A 81 -10.06 -17.48 8.77
CA VAL A 81 -11.02 -17.67 9.87
C VAL A 81 -12.11 -16.61 9.85
N ASN A 82 -11.75 -15.36 9.56
CA ASN A 82 -12.67 -14.21 9.58
C ASN A 82 -13.39 -14.01 8.24
N LEU A 83 -12.92 -14.65 7.16
CA LEU A 83 -13.50 -14.56 5.82
C LEU A 83 -14.50 -15.65 5.46
N ARG A 84 -14.70 -16.66 6.32
CA ARG A 84 -15.57 -17.82 6.04
C ARG A 84 -17.06 -17.48 5.84
N HIS A 85 -17.50 -16.26 6.16
CA HIS A 85 -18.92 -15.92 6.27
C HIS A 85 -19.47 -14.91 5.23
N GLY A 86 -18.78 -14.60 4.13
CA GLY A 86 -19.28 -13.63 3.14
C GLY A 86 -18.95 -13.94 1.68
N LEU A 87 -19.93 -13.68 0.80
CA LEU A 87 -19.77 -13.75 -0.67
C LEU A 87 -19.01 -12.54 -1.23
N GLU A 88 -18.95 -11.42 -0.50
CA GLU A 88 -18.31 -10.16 -0.91
C GLU A 88 -17.10 -9.83 -0.03
N LYS A 89 -16.10 -10.72 -0.03
CA LYS A 89 -14.91 -10.63 0.83
C LYS A 89 -14.13 -9.34 0.60
N ASP A 90 -13.90 -8.96 -0.65
CA ASP A 90 -13.13 -7.77 -1.03
C ASP A 90 -13.81 -6.48 -0.54
N SER A 91 -15.14 -6.39 -0.68
CA SER A 91 -15.93 -5.24 -0.24
C SER A 91 -15.88 -5.06 1.29
N VAL A 92 -15.95 -6.15 2.05
CA VAL A 92 -15.89 -6.09 3.52
C VAL A 92 -14.51 -5.65 3.98
N VAL A 93 -13.45 -6.26 3.45
CA VAL A 93 -12.06 -5.91 3.78
C VAL A 93 -11.76 -4.46 3.42
N LEU A 94 -12.18 -4.01 2.22
CA LEU A 94 -12.02 -2.62 1.80
C LEU A 94 -12.71 -1.63 2.73
N LYS A 95 -13.96 -1.91 3.12
CA LYS A 95 -14.73 -1.03 4.03
C LYS A 95 -14.04 -0.92 5.39
N GLU A 96 -13.61 -2.03 5.96
CA GLU A 96 -12.94 -2.07 7.26
C GLU A 96 -11.57 -1.38 7.22
N CYS A 97 -10.74 -1.67 6.21
CA CYS A 97 -9.47 -0.97 6.01
C CYS A 97 -9.70 0.55 5.92
N ASN A 98 -10.64 0.99 5.09
CA ASN A 98 -10.94 2.41 4.93
C ASN A 98 -11.53 3.05 6.21
N ALA A 99 -12.31 2.30 7.00
CA ALA A 99 -12.79 2.76 8.30
C ALA A 99 -11.64 2.97 9.29
N ILE A 100 -10.69 2.02 9.36
CA ILE A 100 -9.48 2.12 10.19
C ILE A 100 -8.61 3.29 9.73
N GLY A 101 -8.41 3.45 8.43
CA GLY A 101 -7.65 4.58 7.87
C GLY A 101 -8.26 5.92 8.29
N LYS A 102 -9.58 6.09 8.13
CA LYS A 102 -10.30 7.30 8.57
C LYS A 102 -10.17 7.53 10.08
N LYS A 103 -10.29 6.48 10.89
CA LYS A 103 -10.12 6.54 12.35
C LYS A 103 -8.70 6.96 12.76
N ASN A 104 -7.69 6.59 11.98
CA ASN A 104 -6.29 6.96 12.18
C ASN A 104 -5.89 8.30 11.51
N GLY A 105 -6.87 9.06 11.01
CA GLY A 105 -6.64 10.38 10.43
C GLY A 105 -6.00 10.37 9.05
N PHE A 106 -6.16 9.28 8.27
CA PHE A 106 -5.66 9.22 6.90
C PHE A 106 -6.39 10.24 6.02
N LYS A 107 -5.62 10.95 5.20
CA LYS A 107 -6.15 11.87 4.21
C LYS A 107 -6.89 11.10 3.12
N PRO A 108 -7.82 11.71 2.38
CA PRO A 108 -8.52 11.05 1.27
C PRO A 108 -7.60 10.38 0.23
N MET A 109 -6.39 10.90 0.06
CA MET A 109 -5.36 10.35 -0.83
C MET A 109 -4.58 9.14 -0.27
N GLU A 110 -4.65 8.89 1.04
CA GLU A 110 -4.05 7.74 1.74
C GLU A 110 -5.06 6.59 1.93
N ILE A 111 -6.35 6.89 1.77
CA ILE A 111 -7.44 5.91 1.79
C ILE A 111 -7.39 5.08 0.49
N LEU A 112 -7.59 3.76 0.62
CA LEU A 112 -7.64 2.85 -0.53
C LEU A 112 -8.76 3.26 -1.47
N GLN A 113 -8.55 3.05 -2.77
CA GLN A 113 -9.54 3.37 -3.79
C GLN A 113 -10.91 2.75 -3.46
N GLY A 114 -11.98 3.54 -3.55
CA GLY A 114 -13.32 3.12 -3.10
C GLY A 114 -14.08 2.20 -4.07
N ARG A 115 -13.41 1.52 -5.00
CA ARG A 115 -14.02 0.70 -6.06
C ARG A 115 -13.71 -0.79 -5.86
N GLY A 116 -14.55 -1.65 -6.43
CA GLY A 116 -14.25 -3.08 -6.52
C GLY A 116 -12.92 -3.30 -7.25
N GLY A 117 -12.04 -4.13 -6.69
CA GLY A 117 -10.68 -4.36 -7.21
C GLY A 117 -9.58 -3.51 -6.57
N ALA A 118 -9.91 -2.51 -5.73
CA ALA A 118 -8.90 -1.74 -5.00
C ALA A 118 -8.18 -2.53 -3.90
N VAL A 119 -8.84 -3.58 -3.39
CA VAL A 119 -8.24 -4.60 -2.55
C VAL A 119 -8.18 -5.87 -3.37
N ILE A 120 -6.97 -6.41 -3.51
CA ILE A 120 -6.69 -7.67 -4.17
C ILE A 120 -6.49 -8.69 -3.04
N LEU A 121 -7.46 -9.58 -2.84
CA LEU A 121 -7.32 -10.67 -1.89
C LEU A 121 -6.52 -11.80 -2.51
N THR A 122 -5.46 -12.23 -1.83
CA THR A 122 -4.68 -13.40 -2.24
C THR A 122 -4.67 -14.45 -1.13
N PRO A 123 -4.92 -15.73 -1.45
CA PRO A 123 -4.68 -16.83 -0.52
C PRO A 123 -3.18 -17.18 -0.43
N GLU A 124 -2.34 -16.61 -1.30
CA GLU A 124 -0.91 -16.92 -1.35
C GLU A 124 -0.20 -16.33 -0.12
N GLU A 125 0.36 -17.21 0.71
CA GLU A 125 1.14 -16.82 1.87
C GLU A 125 2.49 -16.22 1.44
N TRP A 126 2.88 -15.12 2.07
CA TRP A 126 4.20 -14.53 1.82
C TRP A 126 5.20 -15.15 2.77
N THR A 127 6.16 -15.89 2.21
CA THR A 127 7.20 -16.57 2.98
C THR A 127 8.60 -16.06 2.57
N PRO A 128 9.61 -16.26 3.41
CA PRO A 128 10.99 -15.96 3.01
C PRO A 128 11.44 -16.83 1.82
N GLU A 129 10.88 -18.05 1.70
CA GLU A 129 11.23 -19.03 0.67
C GLU A 129 10.75 -18.62 -0.73
N ASN A 130 9.56 -18.02 -0.85
CA ASN A 130 9.08 -17.45 -2.12
C ASN A 130 9.60 -16.03 -2.37
N GLY A 131 10.35 -15.46 -1.42
CA GLY A 131 10.99 -14.15 -1.54
C GLY A 131 10.01 -12.97 -1.44
N LEU A 132 8.75 -13.20 -1.09
CA LEU A 132 7.75 -12.13 -0.93
C LEU A 132 7.92 -11.36 0.39
N VAL A 133 8.55 -12.00 1.37
CA VAL A 133 9.04 -11.36 2.59
C VAL A 133 10.51 -11.68 2.79
N THR A 134 11.19 -10.93 3.66
CA THR A 134 12.53 -11.27 4.14
C THR A 134 12.44 -12.29 5.28
N ALA A 135 13.58 -12.85 5.70
CA ALA A 135 13.65 -13.68 6.91
C ALA A 135 13.11 -12.98 8.18
N ALA A 136 13.16 -11.65 8.22
CA ALA A 136 12.59 -10.83 9.28
C ALA A 136 11.10 -10.50 9.08
N GLN A 137 10.40 -11.19 8.18
CA GLN A 137 9.00 -10.94 7.83
C GLN A 137 8.73 -9.52 7.30
N LYS A 138 9.76 -8.85 6.77
CA LYS A 138 9.59 -7.56 6.09
C LYS A 138 9.15 -7.77 4.65
N ILE A 139 8.11 -7.07 4.23
CA ILE A 139 7.52 -7.17 2.89
C ILE A 139 8.51 -6.74 1.80
N GLN A 140 8.65 -7.57 0.76
CA GLN A 140 9.41 -7.24 -0.45
C GLN A 140 8.48 -6.69 -1.53
N ARG A 141 8.17 -5.39 -1.42
CA ARG A 141 7.17 -4.69 -2.25
C ARG A 141 7.44 -4.81 -3.76
N ALA A 142 8.70 -4.79 -4.16
CA ALA A 142 9.10 -4.97 -5.56
C ALA A 142 8.69 -6.35 -6.08
N LYS A 143 8.96 -7.41 -5.31
CA LYS A 143 8.65 -8.78 -5.72
C LYS A 143 7.15 -9.06 -5.73
N ILE A 144 6.43 -8.59 -4.72
CA ILE A 144 4.96 -8.68 -4.68
C ILE A 144 4.36 -7.93 -5.88
N LYS A 145 4.86 -6.73 -6.21
CA LYS A 145 4.40 -6.01 -7.39
C LYS A 145 4.60 -6.82 -8.67
N GLU A 146 5.72 -7.53 -8.81
CA GLU A 146 5.98 -8.37 -9.98
C GLU A 146 5.04 -9.57 -10.04
N VAL A 147 4.78 -10.23 -8.89
CA VAL A 147 3.87 -11.38 -8.81
C VAL A 147 2.44 -10.98 -9.11
N PHE A 148 1.96 -9.87 -8.53
CA PHE A 148 0.58 -9.38 -8.68
C PHE A 148 0.46 -8.29 -9.75
N ALA A 149 1.38 -8.25 -10.72
CA ALA A 149 1.46 -7.14 -11.68
C ALA A 149 0.19 -6.99 -12.51
N ASP A 150 -0.40 -8.12 -12.94
CA ASP A 150 -1.62 -8.14 -13.74
C ASP A 150 -2.86 -7.72 -12.93
N GLU A 151 -2.99 -8.20 -11.70
CA GLU A 151 -4.07 -7.83 -10.79
C GLU A 151 -4.01 -6.34 -10.43
N ILE A 152 -2.82 -5.84 -10.09
CA ILE A 152 -2.56 -4.42 -9.84
C ILE A 152 -2.91 -3.58 -11.06
N LYS A 153 -2.52 -4.03 -12.25
CA LYS A 153 -2.81 -3.33 -13.51
C LYS A 153 -4.31 -3.30 -13.80
N ASN A 154 -5.02 -4.41 -13.56
CA ASN A 154 -6.46 -4.48 -13.75
C ASN A 154 -7.19 -3.59 -12.72
N ALA A 155 -6.76 -3.60 -11.46
CA ALA A 155 -7.29 -2.72 -10.42
C ALA A 155 -7.21 -1.22 -10.77
N TYR A 156 -6.17 -0.81 -11.51
CA TYR A 156 -6.04 0.57 -12.00
C TYR A 156 -6.72 0.83 -13.35
N LYS A 157 -7.01 -0.18 -14.17
CA LYS A 157 -7.70 0.00 -15.47
C LYS A 157 -9.18 0.31 -15.32
N ASP A 158 -9.82 -0.21 -14.27
CA ASP A 158 -11.20 0.10 -13.90
C ASP A 158 -11.35 1.47 -13.17
N GLY A 159 -10.30 2.31 -13.23
CA GLY A 159 -10.11 3.59 -12.52
C GLY A 159 -10.37 4.83 -13.38
#